data_AF-S4NYM2-F1
#
_entry.id   AF-S4NYM2-F1
#
_cell.length_a   1.000
_cell.length_b   1.000
_cell.length_c   1.000
_cell.angle_alpha   90.00
_cell.angle_beta   90.00
_cell.angle_gamma   90.00
#
_symmetry.space_group_name_H-M   'P 1'
#
loop_
_entity.id
_entity.type
_entity.pdbx_description
1 polymer ?
#
loop_
_entity_poly.entity_id
_entity_poly.type
_entity_poly.pdbx_seq_one_letter_code
_entity_poly.pdbx_strand_id
1 'polypeptide(L)' 'KATSNLRLDPDWPSILQICDLIRQNDCSPKYAITAIKKKLYSQNPHQAMFALLVLESIVKNCGPGVHDEVASKP' A
#
# COMPACT_ATOMS: atom_id res chain seq x y z
N LYS A 1 2.71 -10.25 1.70
CA LYS A 1 4.12 -10.39 1.25
C LYS A 1 4.92 -9.11 1.52
N ALA A 2 4.57 -7.98 0.92
CA ALA A 2 5.26 -6.69 1.11
C ALA A 2 5.35 -6.21 2.57
N THR A 3 4.34 -6.47 3.39
CA THR A 3 4.26 -6.03 4.80
C THR A 3 4.50 -7.15 5.81
N SER A 4 5.30 -8.16 5.46
CA SER A 4 5.61 -9.26 6.40
C SER A 4 6.52 -8.75 7.52
N ASN A 5 6.16 -9.04 8.77
CA ASN A 5 6.95 -8.67 9.96
C ASN A 5 8.24 -9.49 10.12
N LEU A 6 8.42 -10.54 9.31
CA LEU A 6 9.62 -11.38 9.29
C LEU A 6 10.70 -10.87 8.33
N ARG A 7 10.41 -9.81 7.57
CA ARG A 7 11.41 -9.20 6.70
C ARG A 7 12.31 -8.28 7.51
N LEU A 8 13.58 -8.21 7.13
CA LEU A 8 14.51 -7.20 7.64
C LEU A 8 14.43 -5.91 6.82
N ASP A 9 14.15 -6.03 5.52
CA ASP A 9 14.16 -4.93 4.56
C ASP A 9 12.88 -4.88 3.71
N PRO A 10 12.55 -3.69 3.15
CA PRO A 10 11.45 -3.52 2.21
C PRO A 10 11.48 -4.51 1.03
N ASP A 11 10.32 -5.09 0.72
CA ASP A 11 10.14 -5.92 -0.48
C ASP A 11 9.78 -5.02 -1.69
N TRP A 12 10.76 -4.27 -2.19
CA TRP A 12 10.56 -3.38 -3.34
C TRP A 12 9.93 -4.05 -4.56
N PRO A 13 10.32 -5.28 -4.96
CA PRO A 13 9.65 -5.98 -6.06
C PRO A 13 8.15 -6.14 -5.82
N SER A 14 7.75 -6.54 -4.61
CA SER A 14 6.32 -6.69 -4.29
C SER A 14 5.59 -5.34 -4.19
N ILE A 15 6.25 -4.29 -3.70
CA ILE A 15 5.69 -2.94 -3.64
C ILE A 15 5.44 -2.39 -5.04
N LEU A 16 6.42 -2.52 -5.94
CA LEU A 16 6.30 -2.07 -7.32
C LEU A 16 5.24 -2.86 -8.09
N GLN A 17 5.14 -4.17 -7.84
CA GLN A 17 4.08 -5.00 -8.41
C GLN A 17 2.69 -4.51 -7.98
N ILE A 18 2.51 -4.06 -6.73
CA ILE A 18 1.23 -3.48 -6.28
C ILE A 18 0.93 -2.20 -7.07
N CYS A 19 1.92 -1.33 -7.29
CA CYS A 19 1.75 -0.14 -8.13
C CYS A 19 1.34 -0.51 -9.56
N ASP A 20 1.97 -1.54 -10.14
CA ASP A 20 1.63 -2.03 -11.49
C ASP A 20 0.18 -2.52 -11.57
N LEU A 21 -0.27 -3.33 -10.61
CA LEU A 21 -1.64 -3.84 -10.57
C LEU A 21 -2.68 -2.71 -10.49
N ILE A 22 -2.39 -1.65 -9.73
CA ILE A 22 -3.30 -0.49 -9.63
C ILE A 22 -3.30 0.28 -10.96
N ARG A 23 -2.12 0.56 -11.54
CA ARG A 23 -2.00 1.28 -12.81
C ARG A 23 -2.65 0.56 -13.99
N GLN A 24 -2.58 -0.77 -13.99
CA GLN A 24 -3.18 -1.63 -15.03
C GLN A 24 -4.69 -1.85 -14.81
N ASN A 25 -5.27 -1.29 -13.74
CA ASN A 25 -6.66 -1.49 -13.31
C ASN A 25 -7.02 -2.94 -12.93
N ASP A 26 -6.03 -3.81 -12.71
CA ASP A 26 -6.22 -5.16 -12.18
C ASP A 26 -6.58 -5.15 -10.68
N CYS A 27 -6.27 -4.04 -9.99
CA CYS A 27 -6.63 -3.81 -8.60
C CYS A 27 -7.25 -2.42 -8.44
N SER A 28 -8.46 -2.33 -7.90
CA SER A 28 -9.08 -1.02 -7.66
C SER A 28 -8.34 -0.23 -6.57
N PRO A 29 -8.18 1.09 -6.71
CA PRO A 29 -7.56 1.95 -5.69
C PRO A 29 -8.21 1.79 -4.31
N LYS A 30 -9.54 1.75 -4.26
CA LYS A 30 -10.33 1.54 -3.04
C LYS A 30 -9.98 0.25 -2.32
N TYR A 31 -9.87 -0.85 -3.08
CA TYR A 31 -9.50 -2.15 -2.51
C TYR A 31 -8.06 -2.12 -1.95
N ALA A 32 -7.10 -1.58 -2.72
CA ALA A 32 -5.71 -1.47 -2.30
C ALA A 32 -5.59 -0.64 -1.00
N ILE A 33 -6.19 0.54 -0.96
CA ILE A 33 -6.18 1.42 0.22
C ILE A 33 -6.85 0.76 1.42
N THR A 34 -7.98 0.07 1.25
CA THR A 34 -8.64 -0.66 2.34
C THR A 34 -7.75 -1.76 2.91
N ALA A 35 -7.06 -2.53 2.04
CA ALA A 35 -6.15 -3.59 2.46
C ALA A 35 -4.92 -3.01 3.20
N ILE A 36 -4.37 -1.90 2.72
CA ILE A 36 -3.23 -1.21 3.35
C ILE A 36 -3.64 -0.63 4.70
N LYS A 37 -4.79 0.05 4.81
CA LYS A 37 -5.32 0.59 6.08
C LYS A 37 -5.40 -0.50 7.15
N LYS A 38 -5.89 -1.70 6.82
CA LYS A 38 -5.90 -2.84 7.76
C LYS A 38 -4.50 -3.20 8.30
N LYS A 39 -3.45 -3.02 7.50
CA LYS A 39 -2.06 -3.29 7.92
C LYS A 39 -1.43 -2.12 8.67
N LEU A 40 -1.87 -0.88 8.44
CA LEU A 40 -1.45 0.29 9.22
C LEU A 40 -1.87 0.15 10.70
N TYR A 41 -3.05 -0.41 10.97
CA TYR A 41 -3.53 -0.68 12.33
C TYR A 41 -2.95 -1.96 12.97
N SER A 42 -1.90 -2.54 12.40
CA SER A 42 -1.22 -3.68 12.99
C SER A 42 -0.59 -3.31 14.34
N GLN A 43 -0.74 -4.18 15.34
CA GLN A 43 -0.05 -4.03 16.63
C GLN A 43 1.47 -4.21 16.49
N ASN A 44 1.94 -4.80 15.39
CA ASN A 44 3.35 -4.93 15.11
C ASN A 44 3.85 -3.66 14.38
N PRO A 45 4.74 -2.85 15.00
CA PRO A 45 5.18 -1.58 14.43
C PRO A 45 5.97 -1.77 13.13
N HIS A 46 6.65 -2.90 12.96
CA HIS A 46 7.40 -3.20 11.75
C HIS A 46 6.46 -3.44 10.55
N GLN A 47 5.38 -4.18 10.77
CA GLN A 47 4.35 -4.38 9.75
C GLN A 47 3.64 -3.07 9.40
N ALA A 48 3.34 -2.22 10.39
CA ALA A 48 2.75 -0.91 10.18
C ALA A 48 3.68 0.00 9.37
N MET A 49 4.98 0.00 9.67
CA MET A 49 5.99 0.74 8.90
C MET A 49 6.03 0.30 7.43
N PHE A 50 6.06 -1.01 7.15
CA PHE A 50 6.01 -1.47 5.76
C PHE A 50 4.68 -1.15 5.07
N ALA A 51 3.58 -1.11 5.81
CA ALA A 51 2.30 -0.66 5.25
C ALA A 51 2.31 0.83 4.88
N LEU A 52 2.97 1.69 5.68
CA LEU A 52 3.20 3.10 5.34
C LEU A 52 4.06 3.23 4.08
N LEU A 53 5.10 2.41 3.94
CA LEU A 53 5.95 2.41 2.74
C LEU A 53 5.20 2.01 1.47
N VAL A 54 4.33 0.99 1.57
CA VAL A 54 3.44 0.61 0.47
C VAL A 54 2.50 1.78 0.13
N LEU A 55 1.90 2.42 1.14
CA LEU A 55 1.01 3.57 0.95
C LEU A 55 1.71 4.73 0.24
N GLU A 56 2.89 5.13 0.73
CA GLU A 56 3.72 6.16 0.13
C GLU A 56 4.01 5.85 -1.35
N SER A 57 4.37 4.60 -1.63
CA SER A 57 4.70 4.16 -2.98
C SER A 57 3.50 4.25 -3.92
N ILE A 58 2.33 3.77 -3.53
CA ILE A 58 1.15 3.83 -4.40
C ILE A 58 0.64 5.26 -4.59
N VAL A 59 0.76 6.13 -3.57
CA VAL A 59 0.41 7.56 -3.69
C VAL A 59 1.34 8.25 -4.68
N LYS A 60 2.64 7.95 -4.66
CA LYS A 60 3.60 8.54 -5.61
C LYS A 60 3.43 8.05 -7.05
N ASN A 61 2.93 6.82 -7.24
CA ASN A 61 3.10 6.10 -8.51
C ASN A 61 1.79 5.75 -9.26
N CYS A 62 0.62 5.91 -8.63
CA CYS A 62 -0.66 5.41 -9.19
C CYS A 62 -1.67 6.50 -9.57
N GLY A 63 -1.35 7.78 -9.31
CA GLY A 63 -2.13 8.92 -9.78
C GLY A 63 -3.46 9.17 -9.03
N PRO A 64 -4.37 9.95 -9.64
CA PRO A 64 -5.51 10.57 -8.94
C PRO A 64 -6.44 9.58 -8.26
N GLY A 65 -6.72 8.40 -8.86
CA GLY A 65 -7.61 7.42 -8.25
C GLY A 65 -7.14 6.92 -6.88
N VAL A 66 -5.83 6.88 -6.63
CA VAL A 66 -5.29 6.59 -5.29
C VAL A 66 -5.33 7.83 -4.41
N HIS A 67 -5.08 9.02 -4.96
CA HIS A 67 -5.13 10.27 -4.20
C HIS A 67 -6.52 10.54 -3.63
N ASP A 68 -7.57 10.32 -4.42
CA ASP A 68 -8.96 10.50 -4.02
C ASP A 68 -9.33 9.57 -2.86
N GLU A 69 -8.90 8.31 -2.90
CA GLU A 69 -9.14 7.32 -1.84
C GLU A 69 -8.37 7.63 -0.55
N VAL A 70 -7.22 8.30 -0.64
CA VAL A 70 -6.41 8.73 0.52
C VAL A 70 -6.93 10.03 1.12
N ALA A 71 -7.31 10.99 0.28
CA ALA A 71 -7.78 12.32 0.67
C ALA A 71 -9.28 12.34 1.04
N SER A 72 -10.02 11.26 0.75
CA SER A 72 -11.41 11.12 1.18
C SER A 72 -11.51 11.04 2.71
N LYS A 73 -12.51 11.75 3.25
CA LYS A 73 -12.87 11.64 4.68
C LYS A 73 -13.48 10.25 4.93
N PRO A 74 -13.20 9.62 6.09
CA PRO A 74 -13.86 8.37 6.48
C PRO A 74 -15.37 8.52 6.65
#